data_AF-A0A0M8W265-F1
#
_entry.id   AF-A0A0M8W265-F1
#
_cell.length_a   1.000
_cell.length_b   1.000
_cell.length_c   1.000
_cell.angle_alpha   90.00
_cell.angle_beta   90.00
_cell.angle_gamma   90.00
#
_symmetry.space_group_name_H-M   'P 1'
#
loop_
_entity.id
_entity.type
_entity.pdbx_description
1 polymer ?
#
loop_
_entity_poly.entity_id
_entity_poly.type
_entity_poly.pdbx_seq_one_letter_code
_entity_poly.pdbx_strand_id
1 'polypeptide(L)'
;MRDLLIPSLTLPDPHDRHVLAAAIRARAQVIVTDNLKDFPAASLRQWDVDPKNADDFVCDQIRLDAKVVWSCVQQIAHSWRTPPGTIGDVLTSLERCGLVQAVAELRAL
;
A
#
# COMPACT_ATOMS: atom_id res chain seq x y z
N MET A 1 -23.92 9.41 -17.69
CA MET A 1 -23.90 8.22 -16.80
C MET A 1 -22.53 7.95 -16.13
N ARG A 2 -21.59 8.90 -16.11
CA ARG A 2 -20.22 8.66 -15.57
C ARG A 2 -19.99 9.13 -14.12
N ASP A 3 -20.85 9.97 -13.55
CA ASP A 3 -20.59 10.66 -12.27
C ASP A 3 -21.38 10.15 -11.04
N LEU A 4 -22.06 9.00 -11.15
CA LEU A 4 -22.96 8.52 -10.08
C LEU A 4 -22.34 7.53 -9.09
N LEU A 5 -21.10 7.08 -9.30
CA LEU A 5 -20.53 6.04 -8.44
C LEU A 5 -20.23 6.58 -7.03
N ILE A 6 -19.52 7.71 -6.93
CA ILE A 6 -19.18 8.34 -5.63
C ILE A 6 -20.41 8.55 -4.74
N PRO A 7 -21.52 9.18 -5.19
CA PRO A 7 -22.68 9.38 -4.34
C PRO A 7 -23.40 8.07 -3.95
N SER A 8 -23.25 6.99 -4.72
CA SER A 8 -23.87 5.68 -4.44
C SER A 8 -23.13 4.81 -3.43
N LEU A 9 -21.86 5.12 -3.15
CA LEU A 9 -21.04 4.34 -2.22
C LEU A 9 -21.33 4.75 -0.78
N THR A 10 -21.18 3.80 0.14
CA THR A 10 -21.31 4.03 1.58
C THR A 10 -20.02 3.59 2.26
N LEU A 11 -19.35 4.55 2.89
CA LEU A 11 -18.17 4.37 3.75
C LEU A 11 -18.38 5.17 5.04
N PRO A 12 -17.67 4.85 6.14
CA PRO A 12 -17.69 5.63 7.37
C PRO A 12 -17.40 7.11 7.14
N ASP A 13 -16.39 7.44 6.32
CA ASP A 13 -16.13 8.81 5.86
C ASP A 13 -16.71 9.02 4.45
N PRO A 14 -17.71 9.91 4.27
CA PRO A 14 -18.24 10.27 2.96
C PRO A 14 -17.20 10.85 2.01
N HIS A 15 -16.12 11.45 2.52
CA HIS A 15 -15.03 11.98 1.71
C HIS A 15 -14.20 10.88 1.07
N ASP A 16 -14.10 9.68 1.65
CA ASP A 16 -13.27 8.58 1.12
C ASP A 16 -13.91 7.79 -0.02
N ARG A 17 -15.19 8.05 -0.32
CA ARG A 17 -15.94 7.34 -1.39
C ARG A 17 -15.27 7.46 -2.76
N HIS A 18 -14.52 8.52 -3.03
CA HIS A 18 -13.79 8.67 -4.28
C HIS A 18 -12.65 7.66 -4.42
N VAL A 19 -12.01 7.25 -3.31
CA VAL A 19 -10.96 6.22 -3.29
C VAL A 19 -11.55 4.87 -3.67
N LEU A 20 -12.68 4.48 -3.05
CA LEU A 20 -13.37 3.23 -3.42
C LEU A 20 -13.91 3.29 -4.85
N ALA A 21 -14.45 4.42 -5.29
CA ALA A 21 -14.87 4.58 -6.68
C ALA A 21 -13.71 4.39 -7.66
N ALA A 22 -12.52 4.91 -7.35
CA ALA A 22 -11.32 4.72 -8.15
C ALA A 22 -10.88 3.24 -8.18
N ALA A 23 -10.88 2.56 -7.02
CA ALA A 23 -10.56 1.13 -6.94
C ALA A 23 -11.51 0.27 -7.81
N ILE A 24 -12.82 0.50 -7.70
CA ILE A 24 -13.83 -0.19 -8.52
C ILE A 24 -13.58 0.04 -10.01
N ARG A 25 -13.31 1.29 -10.41
CA ARG A 25 -13.07 1.64 -11.82
C ARG A 25 -11.78 1.05 -12.36
N ALA A 26 -10.73 1.00 -11.54
CA ALA A 26 -9.45 0.39 -11.87
C ALA A 26 -9.51 -1.15 -11.82
N ARG A 27 -10.60 -1.75 -11.31
CA ARG A 27 -10.68 -3.18 -10.98
C ARG A 27 -9.53 -3.60 -10.05
N ALA A 28 -9.17 -2.71 -9.13
CA ALA A 28 -8.18 -3.01 -8.10
C ALA A 28 -8.77 -4.04 -7.13
N GLN A 29 -7.96 -4.99 -6.70
CA GLN A 29 -8.35 -5.99 -5.71
C GLN A 29 -8.06 -5.52 -4.28
N VAL A 30 -7.19 -4.52 -4.12
CA VAL A 30 -6.73 -4.06 -2.81
C VAL A 30 -6.70 -2.53 -2.77
N ILE A 31 -7.19 -1.94 -1.66
CA ILE A 31 -6.89 -0.57 -1.27
C ILE A 31 -5.83 -0.64 -0.17
N VAL A 32 -4.64 -0.09 -0.44
CA VAL A 32 -3.56 -0.02 0.55
C VAL A 32 -3.72 1.25 1.38
N THR A 33 -3.99 1.10 2.68
CA THR A 33 -4.23 2.21 3.62
C THR A 33 -3.99 1.77 5.06
N ASP A 34 -3.34 2.63 5.86
CA ASP A 34 -3.24 2.42 7.30
C ASP A 34 -4.50 2.89 8.06
N ASN A 35 -5.38 3.63 7.38
CA ASN A 35 -6.68 4.08 7.90
C ASN A 35 -7.77 3.02 7.68
N LEU A 36 -7.52 1.77 8.09
CA LEU A 36 -8.41 0.63 7.86
C LEU A 36 -9.84 0.84 8.40
N LYS A 37 -10.00 1.66 9.44
CA LYS A 37 -11.30 2.04 10.01
C LYS A 37 -12.22 2.77 9.02
N ASP A 38 -11.65 3.52 8.07
CA ASP A 38 -12.39 4.30 7.08
C ASP A 38 -12.72 3.45 5.84
N PHE A 39 -12.09 2.28 5.74
CA PHE A 39 -12.29 1.29 4.68
C PHE A 39 -12.64 -0.10 5.27
N PRO A 40 -13.77 -0.25 6.00
CA PRO A 40 -14.12 -1.54 6.58
C PRO A 40 -14.28 -2.62 5.51
N ALA A 41 -13.69 -3.79 5.72
CA ALA A 41 -13.78 -4.92 4.79
C ALA A 41 -15.23 -5.29 4.45
N ALA A 42 -16.16 -5.16 5.40
CA ALA A 42 -17.58 -5.41 5.16
C ALA A 42 -18.20 -4.47 4.10
N SER A 43 -17.77 -3.21 4.05
CA SER A 43 -18.24 -2.23 3.06
C SER A 43 -17.65 -2.48 1.68
N LEU A 44 -16.43 -2.99 1.63
CA LEU A 44 -15.65 -3.22 0.41
C LEU A 44 -15.94 -4.57 -0.27
N ARG A 45 -16.25 -5.61 0.51
CA ARG A 45 -16.40 -7.00 0.04
C ARG A 45 -17.36 -7.16 -1.15
N GLN A 46 -18.45 -6.41 -1.18
CA GLN A 46 -19.43 -6.44 -2.27
C GLN A 46 -18.84 -6.02 -3.63
N TRP A 47 -17.69 -5.35 -3.61
CA TRP A 47 -16.97 -4.84 -4.77
C TRP A 47 -15.72 -5.67 -5.11
N ASP A 48 -15.49 -6.79 -4.39
CA ASP A 48 -14.28 -7.63 -4.53
C ASP A 48 -12.98 -6.84 -4.27
N VAL A 49 -13.02 -5.94 -3.28
CA VAL A 49 -11.90 -5.12 -2.83
C VAL A 49 -11.60 -5.44 -1.36
N ASP A 50 -10.33 -5.65 -1.03
CA ASP A 50 -9.88 -5.80 0.34
C ASP A 50 -9.07 -4.58 0.80
N PRO A 51 -9.27 -4.09 2.04
CA PRO A 51 -8.37 -3.12 2.64
C PRO A 51 -7.12 -3.83 3.17
N LYS A 52 -5.93 -3.25 3.00
CA LYS A 52 -4.68 -3.79 3.54
C LYS A 52 -3.78 -2.66 4.03
N ASN A 53 -3.12 -2.82 5.17
CA ASN A 53 -2.13 -1.84 5.62
C ASN A 53 -0.87 -1.89 4.74
N ALA A 54 -0.04 -0.85 4.81
CA ALA A 54 1.13 -0.75 3.94
C ALA A 54 2.17 -1.85 4.21
N ASP A 55 2.38 -2.20 5.47
CA ASP A 55 3.39 -3.19 5.88
C ASP A 55 3.04 -4.60 5.33
N ASP A 56 1.81 -5.06 5.57
CA ASP A 56 1.30 -6.33 5.07
C ASP A 56 1.33 -6.39 3.53
N PHE A 57 0.98 -5.28 2.86
CA PHE A 57 1.03 -5.23 1.40
C PHE A 57 2.45 -5.43 0.86
N VAL A 58 3.46 -4.80 1.48
CA VAL A 58 4.86 -4.95 1.05
C VAL A 58 5.38 -6.36 1.39
N CYS A 59 5.04 -6.93 2.55
CA CYS A 59 5.33 -8.33 2.88
C CYS A 59 4.81 -9.29 1.79
N ASP A 60 3.58 -9.09 1.32
CA ASP A 60 3.05 -9.91 0.23
C ASP A 60 3.85 -9.74 -1.07
N GLN A 61 4.33 -8.55 -1.39
CA GLN A 61 5.18 -8.34 -2.57
C GLN A 61 6.54 -9.01 -2.42
N ILE A 62 7.13 -9.00 -1.21
CA ILE A 62 8.40 -9.69 -0.91
C ILE A 62 8.23 -11.20 -1.08
N ARG A 63 7.14 -11.76 -0.55
CA ARG A 63 6.82 -13.19 -0.66
C ARG A 63 6.51 -13.60 -2.09
N LEU A 64 5.97 -12.68 -2.89
CA LEU A 64 5.72 -12.89 -4.32
C LEU A 64 7.02 -12.91 -5.13
N ASP A 65 7.88 -11.89 -4.98
CA ASP A 65 9.20 -11.84 -5.60
C ASP A 65 10.17 -10.92 -4.82
N ALA A 66 10.91 -11.52 -3.89
CA ALA A 66 11.89 -10.82 -3.07
C ALA A 66 13.01 -10.15 -3.88
N LYS A 67 13.37 -10.71 -5.05
CA LYS A 67 14.47 -10.15 -5.87
C LYS A 67 14.06 -8.84 -6.51
N VAL A 68 12.81 -8.76 -7.00
CA VAL A 68 12.26 -7.52 -7.57
C VAL A 68 12.15 -6.45 -6.49
N VAL A 69 11.60 -6.77 -5.32
CA VAL A 69 11.48 -5.80 -4.22
C VAL A 69 12.86 -5.32 -3.76
N TRP A 70 13.83 -6.23 -3.59
CA TRP A 70 15.19 -5.86 -3.22
C TRP A 70 15.85 -4.94 -4.26
N SER A 71 15.65 -5.21 -5.55
CA SER A 71 16.15 -4.35 -6.63
C SER A 71 15.55 -2.94 -6.57
N CYS A 72 14.26 -2.83 -6.23
CA CYS A 72 13.62 -1.52 -6.00
C CYS A 72 14.26 -0.78 -4.81
N VAL A 73 14.53 -1.47 -3.69
CA VAL A 73 15.21 -0.87 -2.52
C VAL A 73 16.59 -0.35 -2.92
N GLN A 74 17.35 -1.14 -3.69
CA GLN A 74 18.63 -0.69 -4.24
C GLN A 74 18.47 0.56 -5.10
N GLN A 75 17.51 0.58 -6.04
CA GLN A 75 17.26 1.74 -6.90
C GLN A 75 16.92 3.00 -6.11
N ILE A 76 16.11 2.88 -5.05
CA ILE A 76 15.78 4.01 -4.16
C ILE A 76 17.06 4.54 -3.48
N ALA A 77 17.91 3.65 -2.95
CA ALA A 77 19.15 4.07 -2.30
C ALA A 77 20.07 4.83 -3.28
N HIS A 78 20.21 4.32 -4.51
CA HIS A 78 21.02 4.96 -5.56
C HIS A 78 20.41 6.29 -6.06
N SER A 79 19.11 6.53 -5.89
CA SER A 79 18.48 7.79 -6.30
C SER A 79 18.68 8.93 -5.31
N TRP A 80 19.08 8.63 -4.07
CA TRP A 80 19.37 9.65 -3.06
C TRP A 80 20.72 10.29 -3.35
N ARG A 81 20.73 11.60 -3.58
CA ARG A 81 21.93 12.36 -3.98
C ARG A 81 22.56 13.16 -2.84
N THR A 82 21.77 13.58 -1.87
CA THR A 82 22.20 14.50 -0.81
C THR A 82 21.49 14.17 0.52
N PRO A 83 22.13 13.41 1.43
CA PRO A 83 23.36 12.63 1.23
C PRO A 83 23.14 11.43 0.27
N PRO A 84 24.21 10.84 -0.31
CA PRO A 84 24.12 9.55 -0.97
C PRO A 84 23.54 8.50 -0.01
N GLY A 85 22.48 7.83 -0.43
CA GLY A 85 21.78 6.84 0.41
C GLY A 85 22.42 5.45 0.32
N THR A 86 22.35 4.70 1.40
CA THR A 86 22.61 3.26 1.43
C THR A 86 21.31 2.47 1.50
N ILE A 87 21.37 1.17 1.22
CA ILE A 87 20.24 0.25 1.44
C ILE A 87 19.76 0.33 2.89
N GLY A 88 20.69 0.37 3.85
CA GLY A 88 20.37 0.47 5.28
C GLY A 88 19.59 1.74 5.63
N ASP A 89 19.89 2.86 4.97
CA ASP A 89 19.16 4.12 5.19
C ASP A 89 17.73 4.03 4.66
N VAL A 90 17.54 3.40 3.49
CA VAL A 90 16.20 3.14 2.94
C VAL A 90 15.39 2.25 3.87
N LEU A 91 15.96 1.11 4.31
CA LEU A 91 15.29 0.19 5.23
C LEU A 91 14.92 0.88 6.55
N THR A 92 15.83 1.69 7.11
CA THR A 92 15.55 2.47 8.32
C THR A 92 14.43 3.49 8.08
N SER A 93 14.38 4.11 6.90
CA SER A 93 13.29 5.04 6.58
C SER A 93 11.94 4.35 6.43
N LEU A 94 11.90 3.17 5.78
CA LEU A 94 10.68 2.37 5.66
C LEU A 94 10.17 1.92 7.04
N GLU A 95 11.06 1.49 7.92
CA GLU A 95 10.73 1.10 9.30
C GLU A 95 10.11 2.26 10.09
N ARG A 96 10.65 3.49 9.95
CA ARG A 96 10.05 4.71 10.53
C ARG A 96 8.69 5.07 9.96
N CYS A 97 8.38 4.65 8.73
CA CYS A 97 7.07 4.79 8.12
C CYS A 97 6.08 3.69 8.53
N GLY A 98 6.49 2.75 9.38
CA GLY A 98 5.63 1.68 9.89
C GLY A 98 5.75 0.35 9.15
N LEU A 99 6.66 0.21 8.18
CA LEU A 99 6.88 -1.03 7.42
C LEU A 99 7.82 -1.99 8.17
N VAL A 100 7.54 -2.25 9.44
CA VAL A 100 8.43 -2.96 10.36
C VAL A 100 8.61 -4.42 9.96
N GLN A 101 7.53 -5.11 9.61
CA GLN A 101 7.57 -6.51 9.22
C GLN A 101 8.26 -6.69 7.86
N ALA A 102 7.93 -5.85 6.89
CA ALA A 102 8.55 -5.90 5.57
C ALA A 102 10.06 -5.66 5.65
N VAL A 103 10.50 -4.71 6.48
CA VAL A 103 11.93 -4.46 6.71
C VAL A 103 12.60 -5.65 7.38
N ALA A 104 11.93 -6.30 8.36
CA ALA A 104 12.47 -7.51 8.98
C ALA A 104 12.65 -8.65 7.97
N GLU A 105 11.68 -8.86 7.06
CA GLU A 105 11.81 -9.85 5.98
C GLU A 105 12.95 -9.52 5.02
N LEU A 106 13.08 -8.25 4.60
CA LEU A 106 14.17 -7.82 3.70
C LEU A 106 15.56 -7.97 4.33
N ARG A 107 15.69 -7.78 5.64
CA ARG A 107 16.97 -7.97 6.36
C ARG A 107 17.34 -9.45 6.52
N ALA A 108 16.39 -10.36 6.34
CA ALA A 108 16.60 -11.80 6.43
C ALA A 108 16.92 -12.47 5.09
N LEU A 109 16.86 -11.72 3.98
CA LEU A 109 17.30 -12.15 2.64
C LEU A 109 18.83 -12.21 2.54
#